data_AF-A0A7K4F697-F1
#
_entry.id   AF-A0A7K4F697-F1
#
_cell.length_a   1.000
_cell.length_b   1.000
_cell.length_c   1.000
_cell.angle_alpha   90.00
_cell.angle_beta   90.00
_cell.angle_gamma   90.00
#
_symmetry.space_group_name_H-M   'P 1'
#
loop_
_entity.id
_entity.type
_entity.pdbx_description
1 polymer ?
#
loop_
_entity_poly.entity_id
_entity_poly.type
_entity_poly.pdbx_seq_one_letter_code
_entity_poly.pdbx_strand_id
1 'polypeptide(L)'
;MYSASTDKQAPPPDAGKYIRLGIVAIIGIVIFALVGNQAVILSMNFTEFGDQFSKPLYYTLISTLILSVIALVRVNIAGRSSIFWYVISTAIGFLGSGGQQSLSNNIKNFSDYKLSTPQFVIWQITKILLFGAFFANIMFGFAAMSFIDGNYLGVENLPKLFVLPFVTPETNPDYAYENVVPMIPALVILIPPLLAAIGLRLVLYVGIHRIINVITSFLQDSNDGKPRYLNYVSTLEGIIGIGVIWAGFNLFFTDLIDYNTRYIIGGTLVIGFALIAFSVVDRIRARVLTHMFKRDVYIRILSIIAIAIIVAGVVSVNNSIADAKKIEFLGPYTAQQIGVNRYLGELNNIQENTHNVKLTSVSPNNIKNYVNQNSDVLDVIRVWDWEAAFAKLKPEIGLIPYVDFEDNDILRFNNTLYWTASMKPILPTSVSLENRWYN
;
A
#
# COMPACT_ATOMS: atom_id res chain seq x y z
N MET A 1 -11.10 -75.83 45.50
CA MET A 1 -9.81 -75.19 45.19
C MET A 1 -9.98 -74.48 43.86
N TYR A 2 -10.05 -73.16 43.66
CA TYR A 2 -9.75 -71.97 44.46
C TYR A 2 -10.64 -70.81 43.97
N SER A 3 -11.32 -70.15 44.92
CA SER A 3 -11.61 -68.71 45.06
C SER A 3 -11.71 -67.79 43.82
N ALA A 4 -12.91 -67.23 43.60
CA ALA A 4 -13.10 -65.98 42.87
C ALA A 4 -12.53 -64.80 43.66
N SER A 5 -11.53 -64.09 43.13
CA SER A 5 -11.14 -62.76 43.60
C SER A 5 -12.03 -61.72 42.91
N THR A 6 -12.85 -61.05 43.71
CA THR A 6 -13.61 -59.87 43.28
C THR A 6 -12.68 -58.65 43.33
N ASP A 7 -11.70 -58.61 42.43
CA ASP A 7 -10.89 -57.40 42.24
C ASP A 7 -11.70 -56.38 41.43
N LYS A 8 -12.39 -55.49 42.14
CA LYS A 8 -12.81 -54.20 41.58
C LYS A 8 -11.55 -53.41 41.24
N GLN A 9 -11.03 -53.57 40.03
CA GLN A 9 -10.11 -52.61 39.45
C GLN A 9 -10.85 -51.28 39.32
N ALA A 10 -10.63 -50.38 40.28
CA ALA A 10 -10.95 -48.97 40.08
C ALA A 10 -10.17 -48.50 38.83
N PRO A 11 -10.83 -47.80 37.87
CA PRO A 11 -10.12 -47.30 36.70
C PRO A 11 -8.94 -46.42 37.16
N PRO A 12 -7.77 -46.49 36.49
CA PRO A 12 -6.61 -45.73 36.90
C PRO A 12 -6.98 -44.24 37.03
N PRO A 13 -6.48 -43.54 38.06
CA PRO A 13 -6.80 -42.14 38.26
C PRO A 13 -6.47 -41.37 37.00
N ASP A 14 -7.43 -40.58 36.53
CA ASP A 14 -7.45 -39.87 35.26
C ASP A 14 -6.43 -38.72 35.27
N ALA A 15 -5.13 -39.04 35.43
CA ALA A 15 -4.02 -38.10 35.55
C ALA A 15 -3.95 -37.17 34.32
N GLY A 16 -4.39 -37.66 33.16
CA GLY A 16 -4.54 -36.86 31.95
C GLY A 16 -5.52 -35.69 32.10
N LYS A 17 -6.58 -35.83 32.92
CA LYS A 17 -7.52 -34.74 33.22
C LYS A 17 -6.88 -33.65 34.08
N TYR A 18 -6.08 -34.04 35.09
CA TYR A 18 -5.36 -33.09 35.94
C TYR A 18 -4.21 -32.39 35.20
N ILE A 19 -3.51 -33.09 34.31
CA ILE A 19 -2.49 -32.48 33.43
C ILE A 19 -3.14 -31.47 32.47
N ARG A 20 -4.27 -31.81 31.84
CA ARG A 20 -5.01 -30.86 30.97
C ARG A 20 -5.49 -29.63 31.74
N LEU A 21 -6.03 -29.81 32.95
CA LEU A 21 -6.43 -28.70 33.82
C LEU A 21 -5.22 -27.84 34.23
N GLY A 22 -4.07 -28.46 34.54
CA GLY A 22 -2.83 -27.75 34.83
C GLY A 22 -2.33 -26.93 33.65
N ILE A 23 -2.36 -27.47 32.43
CA ILE A 23 -2.00 -26.74 31.20
C ILE A 23 -2.94 -25.55 30.98
N VAL A 24 -4.26 -25.75 31.11
CA VAL A 24 -5.25 -24.66 30.96
C VAL A 24 -5.02 -23.57 32.02
N ALA A 25 -4.73 -23.95 33.26
CA ALA A 25 -4.42 -23.00 34.33
C ALA A 25 -3.15 -22.19 34.04
N ILE A 26 -2.08 -22.84 33.56
CA ILE A 26 -0.83 -22.16 33.16
C ILE A 26 -1.09 -21.19 32.01
N ILE A 27 -1.83 -21.61 30.97
CA ILE A 27 -2.21 -20.74 29.85
C ILE A 27 -3.00 -19.53 30.36
N GLY A 28 -3.96 -19.74 31.27
CA GLY A 28 -4.75 -18.67 31.87
C GLY A 28 -3.89 -17.66 32.64
N ILE A 29 -2.93 -18.14 33.44
CA ILE A 29 -1.99 -17.29 34.18
C ILE A 29 -1.11 -16.47 33.22
N VAL A 30 -0.59 -17.11 32.17
CA VAL A 30 0.23 -16.42 31.16
C VAL A 30 -0.57 -15.35 30.44
N ILE A 31 -1.79 -15.64 29.99
CA ILE A 31 -2.67 -14.65 29.36
C ILE A 31 -2.97 -13.50 30.32
N PHE A 32 -3.31 -13.79 31.57
CA PHE A 32 -3.60 -12.77 32.57
C PHE A 32 -2.39 -11.86 32.83
N ALA A 33 -1.20 -12.43 32.97
CA ALA A 33 0.04 -11.67 33.17
C ALA A 33 0.36 -10.78 31.96
N LEU A 34 0.21 -11.30 30.74
CA LEU A 34 0.44 -10.55 29.51
C LEU A 34 -0.56 -9.40 29.35
N VAL A 35 -1.85 -9.68 29.51
CA VAL A 35 -2.93 -8.68 29.42
C VAL A 35 -2.79 -7.63 30.52
N GLY A 36 -2.49 -8.05 31.75
CA GLY A 36 -2.27 -7.17 32.89
C GLY A 36 -1.10 -6.21 32.66
N ASN A 37 0.03 -6.72 32.19
CA ASN A 37 1.19 -5.88 31.86
C ASN A 37 0.86 -4.86 30.77
N GLN A 38 0.19 -5.28 29.69
CA GLN A 38 -0.24 -4.36 28.63
C GLN A 38 -1.25 -3.30 29.11
N ALA A 39 -2.18 -3.69 29.99
CA ALA A 39 -3.14 -2.77 30.57
C ALA A 39 -2.48 -1.70 31.46
N VAL A 40 -1.47 -2.09 32.25
CA VAL A 40 -0.69 -1.15 33.06
C VAL A 40 0.08 -0.18 32.17
N ILE A 41 0.79 -0.68 31.14
CA ILE A 41 1.51 0.15 30.18
C ILE A 41 0.56 1.14 29.49
N LEU A 42 -0.60 0.66 29.04
CA LEU A 42 -1.62 1.51 28.43
C LEU A 42 -2.10 2.60 29.39
N SER A 43 -2.42 2.23 30.64
CA SER A 43 -2.88 3.16 31.67
C SER A 43 -1.82 4.21 32.02
N MET A 44 -0.56 3.82 32.14
CA MET A 44 0.55 4.74 32.41
C MET A 44 0.69 5.74 31.25
N ASN A 45 0.69 5.27 30.01
CA ASN A 45 0.79 6.15 28.85
C ASN A 45 -0.40 7.11 28.72
N PHE A 46 -1.63 6.65 29.00
CA PHE A 46 -2.81 7.53 29.03
C PHE A 46 -2.69 8.63 30.10
N THR A 47 -2.12 8.28 31.26
CA THR A 47 -1.97 9.22 32.39
C THR A 47 -0.85 10.23 32.13
N GLU A 48 0.27 9.78 31.56
CA GLU A 48 1.46 10.60 31.34
C GLU A 48 1.35 11.50 30.10
N PHE A 49 0.84 10.96 28.99
CA PHE A 49 0.89 11.64 27.69
C PHE A 49 -0.49 12.13 27.19
N GLY A 50 -1.59 11.70 27.82
CA GLY A 50 -2.94 12.16 27.50
C GLY A 50 -3.25 12.14 26.01
N ASP A 51 -3.53 13.32 25.44
CA ASP A 51 -3.86 13.53 24.01
C ASP A 51 -2.77 13.08 23.04
N GLN A 52 -1.49 13.17 23.42
CA GLN A 52 -0.38 12.76 22.56
C GLN A 52 -0.35 11.24 22.37
N PHE A 53 -0.86 10.49 23.34
CA PHE A 53 -1.00 9.04 23.24
C PHE A 53 -2.38 8.61 22.71
N SER A 54 -3.45 9.28 23.14
CA SER A 54 -4.82 8.89 22.82
C SER A 54 -5.18 9.13 21.35
N LYS A 55 -4.72 10.24 20.73
CA LYS A 55 -5.07 10.59 19.34
C LYS A 55 -4.50 9.60 18.32
N PRO A 56 -3.20 9.24 18.34
CA PRO A 56 -2.68 8.21 17.43
C PRO A 56 -3.38 6.86 17.61
N LEU A 57 -3.69 6.48 18.85
CA LEU A 57 -4.41 5.24 19.15
C LEU A 57 -5.83 5.27 18.59
N TYR A 58 -6.55 6.38 18.78
CA TYR A 58 -7.87 6.62 18.22
C TYR A 58 -7.87 6.51 16.69
N TYR A 59 -7.00 7.24 15.99
CA TYR A 59 -6.91 7.17 14.53
C TYR A 59 -6.52 5.76 14.05
N THR A 60 -5.62 5.08 14.75
CA THR A 60 -5.27 3.68 14.44
C THR A 60 -6.47 2.76 14.54
N LEU A 61 -7.30 2.90 15.59
CA LEU A 61 -8.51 2.10 15.76
C LEU A 61 -9.55 2.40 14.69
N ILE A 62 -9.75 3.67 14.32
CA ILE A 62 -10.64 4.07 13.23
C ILE A 62 -10.18 3.44 11.90
N SER A 63 -8.89 3.55 11.58
CA SER A 63 -8.31 2.91 10.39
C SER A 63 -8.55 1.41 10.38
N THR A 64 -8.23 0.77 11.51
CA THR A 64 -8.39 -0.67 11.72
C THR A 64 -9.84 -1.08 11.45
N LEU A 65 -10.79 -0.36 12.01
CA LEU A 65 -12.22 -0.63 11.83
C LEU A 65 -12.64 -0.46 10.36
N ILE A 66 -12.39 0.70 9.77
CA ILE A 66 -12.87 1.04 8.43
C ILE A 66 -12.26 0.10 7.38
N LEU A 67 -10.94 -0.03 7.35
CA LEU A 67 -10.25 -0.80 6.32
C LEU A 67 -10.50 -2.31 6.47
N SER A 68 -10.55 -2.85 7.70
CA SER A 68 -10.87 -4.26 7.91
C SER A 68 -12.32 -4.58 7.53
N VAL A 69 -13.27 -3.66 7.77
CA VAL A 69 -14.65 -3.81 7.31
C VAL A 69 -14.69 -3.86 5.79
N ILE A 70 -14.02 -2.95 5.10
CA ILE A 70 -13.96 -2.91 3.64
C ILE A 70 -13.35 -4.21 3.10
N ALA A 71 -12.21 -4.65 3.65
CA ALA A 71 -11.44 -5.77 3.14
C ALA A 71 -12.05 -7.14 3.49
N LEU A 72 -12.51 -7.32 4.74
CA LEU A 72 -12.79 -8.63 5.32
C LEU A 72 -14.27 -8.92 5.55
N VAL A 73 -15.13 -7.91 5.69
CA VAL A 73 -16.55 -8.18 5.99
C VAL A 73 -17.30 -8.57 4.72
N ARG A 74 -17.99 -9.72 4.77
CA ARG A 74 -18.92 -10.14 3.73
C ARG A 74 -20.36 -9.92 4.18
N VAL A 75 -21.15 -9.29 3.32
CA VAL A 75 -22.58 -9.06 3.55
C VAL A 75 -23.46 -10.16 2.90
N ASN A 76 -22.89 -11.03 2.07
CA ASN A 76 -23.64 -12.09 1.39
C ASN A 76 -24.01 -13.26 2.34
N ILE A 77 -25.14 -13.11 3.02
CA ILE A 77 -25.71 -14.09 3.96
C ILE A 77 -26.25 -15.34 3.24
N ALA A 78 -26.67 -15.22 1.97
CA ALA A 78 -27.15 -16.36 1.19
C ALA A 78 -26.02 -17.36 0.88
N GLY A 79 -24.82 -16.84 0.60
CA GLY A 79 -23.61 -17.65 0.40
C GLY A 79 -23.03 -18.19 1.70
N ARG A 80 -22.91 -17.36 2.75
CA ARG A 80 -22.40 -17.64 4.11
C ARG A 80 -21.28 -18.69 4.26
N SER A 81 -20.45 -18.80 3.24
CA SER A 81 -19.27 -19.67 3.21
C SER A 81 -18.06 -18.94 3.76
N SER A 82 -17.20 -19.67 4.48
CA SER A 82 -15.95 -19.18 5.05
C SER A 82 -14.82 -20.13 4.68
N ILE A 83 -13.77 -19.59 4.06
CA ILE A 83 -12.57 -20.34 3.70
C ILE A 83 -11.91 -20.91 4.96
N PHE A 84 -11.77 -20.08 6.00
CA PHE A 84 -11.14 -20.48 7.27
C PHE A 84 -11.86 -21.66 7.93
N TRP A 85 -13.18 -21.54 8.10
CA TRP A 85 -13.95 -22.60 8.74
C TRP A 85 -14.10 -23.84 7.86
N TYR A 86 -14.12 -23.68 6.55
CA TYR A 86 -14.04 -24.79 5.61
C TYR A 86 -12.74 -25.57 5.80
N VAL A 87 -11.58 -24.90 5.75
CA VAL A 87 -10.27 -25.54 5.94
C VAL A 87 -10.19 -26.25 7.29
N ILE A 88 -10.64 -25.61 8.37
CA ILE A 88 -10.68 -26.24 9.71
C ILE A 88 -11.58 -27.47 9.70
N SER A 89 -12.78 -27.38 9.15
CA SER A 89 -13.71 -28.51 9.12
C SER A 89 -13.15 -29.70 8.33
N THR A 90 -12.48 -29.42 7.21
CA THR A 90 -11.82 -30.42 6.37
C THR A 90 -10.64 -31.04 7.11
N ALA A 91 -9.79 -30.24 7.78
CA ALA A 91 -8.65 -30.72 8.56
C ALA A 91 -9.08 -31.61 9.76
N ILE A 92 -10.13 -31.21 10.48
CA ILE A 92 -10.70 -32.01 11.57
C ILE A 92 -11.26 -33.34 11.03
N GLY A 93 -11.97 -33.29 9.89
CA GLY A 93 -12.47 -34.49 9.23
C GLY A 93 -11.35 -35.46 8.85
N PHE A 94 -10.23 -34.94 8.35
CA PHE A 94 -9.04 -35.74 8.05
C PHE A 94 -8.46 -36.42 9.30
N LEU A 95 -8.25 -35.67 10.39
CA LEU A 95 -7.72 -36.22 11.65
C LEU A 95 -8.65 -37.26 12.29
N GLY A 96 -9.97 -37.09 12.17
CA GLY A 96 -10.95 -38.02 12.73
C GLY A 96 -11.16 -39.30 11.93
N SER A 97 -10.81 -39.32 10.64
CA SER A 97 -11.11 -40.42 9.71
C SER A 97 -10.12 -41.59 9.71
N GLY A 98 -9.07 -41.54 10.54
CA GLY A 98 -8.17 -42.69 10.80
C GLY A 98 -7.43 -43.28 9.58
N GLY A 99 -7.42 -42.59 8.43
CA GLY A 99 -6.68 -43.02 7.24
C GLY A 99 -7.31 -44.14 6.39
N GLN A 100 -8.51 -44.63 6.72
CA GLN A 100 -9.14 -45.77 6.01
C GLN A 100 -10.13 -45.40 4.89
N GLN A 101 -10.42 -44.11 4.67
CA GLN A 101 -11.32 -43.63 3.60
C GLN A 101 -10.56 -42.82 2.55
N SER A 102 -10.99 -42.93 1.28
CA SER A 102 -10.39 -42.17 0.17
C SER A 102 -10.49 -40.66 0.45
N LEU A 103 -9.40 -39.92 0.19
CA LEU A 103 -9.30 -38.46 0.40
C LEU A 103 -10.49 -37.68 -0.22
N SER A 104 -11.01 -38.18 -1.34
CA SER A 104 -12.19 -37.67 -2.06
C SER A 104 -13.45 -37.57 -1.19
N ASN A 105 -13.81 -38.64 -0.48
CA ASN A 105 -15.10 -38.75 0.19
C ASN A 105 -15.20 -37.82 1.41
N ASN A 106 -14.05 -37.39 1.94
CA ASN A 106 -13.96 -36.51 3.10
C ASN A 106 -13.92 -35.02 2.74
N ILE A 107 -13.61 -34.66 1.48
CA ILE A 107 -13.58 -33.26 1.03
C ILE A 107 -14.95 -32.90 0.46
N LYS A 108 -15.76 -32.20 1.26
CA LYS A 108 -17.01 -31.61 0.77
C LYS A 108 -16.73 -30.50 -0.23
N ASN A 109 -17.59 -30.34 -1.24
CA ASN A 109 -17.52 -29.20 -2.14
C ASN A 109 -17.62 -27.89 -1.34
N PHE A 110 -16.77 -26.92 -1.67
CA PHE A 110 -16.78 -25.63 -0.99
C PHE A 110 -18.09 -24.86 -1.22
N SER A 111 -18.74 -25.05 -2.37
CA SER A 111 -20.03 -24.43 -2.68
C SER A 111 -21.19 -24.89 -1.76
N ASP A 112 -21.09 -26.12 -1.24
CA ASP A 112 -22.09 -26.70 -0.33
C ASP A 112 -21.83 -26.34 1.14
N TYR A 113 -20.62 -25.86 1.45
CA TYR A 113 -20.24 -25.49 2.81
C TYR A 113 -20.86 -24.16 3.23
N LYS A 114 -21.78 -24.21 4.19
CA LYS A 114 -22.46 -23.03 4.74
C LYS A 114 -22.42 -23.04 6.25
N LEU A 115 -22.05 -21.90 6.83
CA LEU A 115 -22.20 -21.67 8.27
C LEU A 115 -23.68 -21.43 8.62
N SER A 116 -24.05 -21.56 9.89
CA SER A 116 -25.34 -21.02 10.35
C SER A 116 -25.31 -19.48 10.31
N THR A 117 -26.47 -18.85 10.20
CA THR A 117 -26.57 -17.37 10.14
C THR A 117 -25.92 -16.71 11.37
N PRO A 118 -26.18 -17.14 12.62
CA PRO A 118 -25.53 -16.54 13.79
C PRO A 118 -24.01 -16.73 13.77
N GLN A 119 -23.52 -17.93 13.45
CA GLN A 119 -22.08 -18.19 13.35
C GLN A 119 -21.42 -17.33 12.27
N PHE A 120 -22.10 -17.09 11.15
CA PHE A 120 -21.58 -16.25 10.08
C PHE A 120 -21.43 -14.78 10.50
N VAL A 121 -22.42 -14.24 11.23
CA VAL A 121 -22.39 -12.86 11.74
C VAL A 121 -21.29 -12.71 12.79
N ILE A 122 -21.25 -13.61 13.78
CA ILE A 122 -20.19 -13.64 14.80
C ILE A 122 -18.83 -13.71 14.11
N TRP A 123 -18.69 -14.57 13.10
CA TRP A 123 -17.45 -14.69 12.35
C TRP A 123 -17.04 -13.40 11.62
N GLN A 124 -17.97 -12.60 11.09
CA GLN A 124 -17.60 -11.32 10.49
C GLN A 124 -17.01 -10.35 11.53
N ILE A 125 -17.59 -10.32 12.74
CA ILE A 125 -17.08 -9.51 13.85
C ILE A 125 -15.71 -10.04 14.31
N THR A 126 -15.58 -11.35 14.47
CA THR A 126 -14.32 -11.99 14.87
C THR A 126 -13.19 -11.71 13.87
N LYS A 127 -13.45 -11.63 12.57
CA LYS A 127 -12.42 -11.24 11.59
C LYS A 127 -11.85 -9.86 11.86
N ILE A 128 -12.69 -8.89 12.20
CA ILE A 128 -12.23 -7.54 12.53
C ILE A 128 -11.34 -7.59 13.77
N LEU A 129 -11.74 -8.33 14.80
CA LEU A 129 -10.95 -8.44 16.04
C LEU A 129 -9.62 -9.18 15.84
N LEU A 130 -9.61 -10.26 15.04
CA LEU A 130 -8.41 -11.08 14.81
C LEU A 130 -7.43 -10.45 13.82
N PHE A 131 -7.95 -9.85 12.75
CA PHE A 131 -7.14 -9.37 11.63
C PHE A 131 -7.09 -7.85 11.52
N GLY A 132 -7.82 -7.12 12.36
CA GLY A 132 -7.88 -5.66 12.32
C GLY A 132 -6.51 -5.00 12.48
N ALA A 133 -5.64 -5.57 13.32
CA ALA A 133 -4.29 -5.05 13.54
C ALA A 133 -3.46 -4.94 12.24
N PHE A 134 -3.72 -5.76 11.21
CA PHE A 134 -3.06 -5.65 9.90
C PHE A 134 -3.46 -4.40 9.10
N PHE A 135 -4.48 -3.67 9.55
CA PHE A 135 -5.00 -2.45 8.93
C PHE A 135 -4.77 -1.19 9.77
N ALA A 136 -3.87 -1.27 10.75
CA ALA A 136 -3.43 -0.13 11.54
C ALA A 136 -2.68 0.88 10.65
N ASN A 137 -3.29 2.04 10.40
CA ASN A 137 -2.68 3.14 9.66
C ASN A 137 -3.14 4.49 10.25
N ILE A 138 -2.26 5.15 10.99
CA ILE A 138 -2.57 6.41 11.68
C ILE A 138 -2.96 7.50 10.67
N MET A 139 -2.21 7.63 9.56
CA MET A 139 -2.44 8.66 8.55
C MET A 139 -3.81 8.49 7.89
N PHE A 140 -4.19 7.26 7.56
CA PHE A 140 -5.52 6.97 7.02
C PHE A 140 -6.62 7.26 8.05
N GLY A 141 -6.44 6.85 9.30
CA GLY A 141 -7.41 7.09 10.36
C GLY A 141 -7.65 8.57 10.61
N PHE A 142 -6.57 9.37 10.59
CA PHE A 142 -6.64 10.82 10.65
C PHE A 142 -7.38 11.40 9.43
N ALA A 143 -7.02 10.98 8.21
CA ALA A 143 -7.68 11.42 6.99
C ALA A 143 -9.18 11.10 6.99
N ALA A 144 -9.54 9.88 7.39
CA ALA A 144 -10.93 9.43 7.43
C ALA A 144 -11.75 10.27 8.42
N MET A 145 -11.22 10.54 9.62
CA MET A 145 -11.90 11.40 10.59
C MET A 145 -11.99 12.84 10.09
N SER A 146 -10.90 13.39 9.56
CA SER A 146 -10.87 14.73 9.01
C SER A 146 -11.92 14.90 7.90
N PHE A 147 -12.08 13.90 7.03
CA PHE A 147 -13.13 13.87 6.00
C PHE A 147 -14.54 13.79 6.58
N ILE A 148 -14.77 12.95 7.59
CA ILE A 148 -16.08 12.82 8.27
C ILE A 148 -16.48 14.13 8.94
N ASP A 149 -15.51 14.85 9.51
CA ASP A 149 -15.71 16.15 10.14
C ASP A 149 -15.94 17.29 9.13
N GLY A 150 -15.94 16.99 7.82
CA GLY A 150 -16.21 17.94 6.75
C GLY A 150 -15.01 18.78 6.32
N ASN A 151 -13.78 18.39 6.70
CA ASN A 151 -12.58 19.08 6.22
C ASN A 151 -12.29 18.74 4.76
N TYR A 152 -11.67 19.70 4.08
CA TYR A 152 -11.28 19.57 2.68
C TYR A 152 -10.04 18.68 2.52
N LEU A 153 -10.20 17.54 1.84
CA LEU A 153 -9.09 16.66 1.43
C LEU A 153 -8.92 16.58 -0.09
N GLY A 154 -9.77 17.28 -0.86
CA GLY A 154 -9.76 17.25 -2.32
C GLY A 154 -10.38 16.01 -2.96
N VAL A 155 -11.22 15.28 -2.22
CA VAL A 155 -11.96 14.11 -2.72
C VAL A 155 -12.92 14.50 -3.86
N GLU A 156 -13.48 15.71 -3.80
CA GLU A 156 -14.33 16.31 -4.83
C GLU A 156 -13.62 16.49 -6.18
N ASN A 157 -12.29 16.61 -6.19
CA ASN A 157 -11.51 16.79 -7.40
C ASN A 157 -11.08 15.45 -8.02
N LEU A 158 -11.23 14.32 -7.31
CA LEU A 158 -10.83 12.99 -7.80
C LEU A 158 -11.39 12.60 -9.18
N PRO A 159 -12.61 12.99 -9.59
CA PRO A 159 -13.08 12.70 -10.95
C PRO A 159 -12.15 13.24 -12.05
N LYS A 160 -11.46 14.37 -11.80
CA LYS A 160 -10.50 14.95 -12.74
C LYS A 160 -9.31 14.01 -13.01
N LEU A 161 -8.91 13.22 -12.02
CA LEU A 161 -7.81 12.24 -12.14
C LEU A 161 -8.04 11.25 -13.29
N PHE A 162 -9.28 10.82 -13.51
CA PHE A 162 -9.60 9.86 -14.58
C PHE A 162 -9.49 10.45 -15.99
N VAL A 163 -9.43 11.78 -16.10
CA VAL A 163 -9.28 12.50 -17.36
C VAL A 163 -7.81 12.81 -17.65
N LEU A 164 -6.98 13.01 -16.61
CA LEU A 164 -5.58 13.44 -16.75
C LEU A 164 -4.75 12.59 -17.72
N PRO A 165 -4.82 11.25 -17.72
CA PRO A 165 -4.04 10.45 -18.66
C PRO A 165 -4.39 10.69 -20.14
N PHE A 166 -5.59 11.19 -20.43
CA PHE A 166 -6.14 11.30 -21.78
C PHE A 166 -6.02 12.69 -22.38
N VAL A 167 -5.58 13.68 -21.60
CA VAL A 167 -5.43 15.06 -22.03
C VAL A 167 -3.97 15.48 -21.87
N THR A 168 -3.42 16.16 -22.87
CA THR A 168 -2.12 16.81 -22.73
C THR A 168 -2.32 18.08 -21.92
N PRO A 169 -1.68 18.24 -20.75
CA PRO A 169 -1.84 19.43 -19.94
C PRO A 169 -1.27 20.65 -20.65
N GLU A 170 -1.66 21.84 -20.20
CA GLU A 170 -1.02 23.07 -20.66
C GLU A 170 0.41 23.17 -20.12
N THR A 171 1.26 24.02 -20.71
CA THR A 171 2.62 24.25 -20.19
C THR A 171 2.62 25.21 -18.99
N ASN A 172 1.49 25.87 -18.69
CA ASN A 172 1.36 26.73 -17.52
C ASN A 172 1.27 25.89 -16.23
N PRO A 173 2.17 26.08 -15.25
CA PRO A 173 2.10 25.41 -13.95
C PRO A 173 0.76 25.57 -13.20
N ASP A 174 -0.01 26.63 -13.47
CA ASP A 174 -1.33 26.88 -12.85
C ASP A 174 -2.30 25.70 -13.02
N TYR A 175 -2.20 24.95 -14.13
CA TYR A 175 -3.02 23.77 -14.37
C TYR A 175 -2.88 22.73 -13.24
N ALA A 176 -1.68 22.52 -12.69
CA ALA A 176 -1.44 21.62 -11.57
C ALA A 176 -2.05 22.16 -10.27
N TYR A 177 -2.00 23.47 -10.03
CA TYR A 177 -2.59 24.09 -8.84
C TYR A 177 -4.11 23.92 -8.79
N GLU A 178 -4.77 23.96 -9.95
CA GLU A 178 -6.23 23.82 -10.02
C GLU A 178 -6.71 22.37 -10.05
N ASN A 179 -5.90 21.46 -10.61
CA ASN A 179 -6.37 20.11 -10.94
C ASN A 179 -5.65 19.00 -10.18
N VAL A 180 -4.41 19.18 -9.73
CA VAL A 180 -3.59 18.13 -9.09
C VAL A 180 -3.37 18.41 -7.61
N VAL A 181 -2.85 19.59 -7.28
CA VAL A 181 -2.54 20.04 -5.91
C VAL A 181 -3.70 19.82 -4.94
N PRO A 182 -4.95 20.17 -5.30
CA PRO A 182 -6.03 20.06 -4.34
C PRO A 182 -6.32 18.61 -3.94
N MET A 183 -6.01 17.63 -4.80
CA MET A 183 -6.22 16.19 -4.56
C MET A 183 -5.10 15.53 -3.75
N ILE A 184 -3.93 16.18 -3.59
CA ILE A 184 -2.74 15.57 -2.95
C ILE A 184 -3.08 14.95 -1.58
N PRO A 185 -3.81 15.62 -0.66
CA PRO A 185 -4.13 15.02 0.62
C PRO A 185 -4.90 13.70 0.47
N ALA A 186 -5.97 13.67 -0.35
CA ALA A 186 -6.71 12.44 -0.61
C ALA A 186 -5.82 11.36 -1.25
N LEU A 187 -5.01 11.71 -2.25
CA LEU A 187 -4.19 10.76 -3.00
C LEU A 187 -3.02 10.18 -2.20
N VAL A 188 -2.56 10.87 -1.15
CA VAL A 188 -1.46 10.39 -0.31
C VAL A 188 -1.96 9.58 0.88
N ILE A 189 -2.93 10.11 1.65
CA ILE A 189 -3.29 9.53 2.96
C ILE A 189 -4.65 8.83 2.99
N LEU A 190 -5.55 9.06 2.03
CA LEU A 190 -6.91 8.50 2.04
C LEU A 190 -7.12 7.36 1.03
N ILE A 191 -6.81 7.62 -0.24
CA ILE A 191 -7.16 6.73 -1.36
C ILE A 191 -6.29 5.47 -1.42
N PRO A 192 -4.95 5.51 -1.29
CA PRO A 192 -4.14 4.29 -1.42
C PRO A 192 -4.52 3.19 -0.41
N PRO A 193 -4.75 3.48 0.89
CA PRO A 193 -5.22 2.47 1.84
C PRO A 193 -6.58 1.88 1.48
N LEU A 194 -7.51 2.68 0.94
CA LEU A 194 -8.81 2.21 0.46
C LEU A 194 -8.67 1.26 -0.72
N LEU A 195 -7.85 1.64 -1.72
CA LEU A 195 -7.57 0.79 -2.88
C LEU A 195 -6.92 -0.53 -2.43
N ALA A 196 -5.95 -0.49 -1.52
CA ALA A 196 -5.34 -1.70 -0.97
C ALA A 196 -6.38 -2.60 -0.27
N ALA A 197 -7.27 -2.05 0.54
CA ALA A 197 -8.33 -2.80 1.21
C ALA A 197 -9.33 -3.43 0.23
N ILE A 198 -9.74 -2.69 -0.81
CA ILE A 198 -10.62 -3.20 -1.88
C ILE A 198 -9.90 -4.28 -2.70
N GLY A 199 -8.63 -4.07 -3.03
CA GLY A 199 -7.80 -5.04 -3.74
C GLY A 199 -7.67 -6.34 -2.96
N LEU A 200 -7.40 -6.27 -1.66
CA LEU A 200 -7.38 -7.43 -0.78
C LEU A 200 -8.74 -8.15 -0.76
N ARG A 201 -9.85 -7.41 -0.69
CA ARG A 201 -11.20 -7.98 -0.76
C ARG A 201 -11.40 -8.77 -2.06
N LEU A 202 -10.97 -8.23 -3.19
CA LEU A 202 -11.04 -8.90 -4.50
C LEU A 202 -10.21 -10.17 -4.51
N VAL A 203 -8.96 -10.12 -4.03
CA VAL A 203 -8.08 -11.29 -3.94
C VAL A 203 -8.73 -12.38 -3.08
N LEU A 204 -9.22 -12.04 -1.89
CA LEU A 204 -9.81 -13.02 -0.96
C LEU A 204 -11.11 -13.63 -1.51
N TYR A 205 -12.03 -12.80 -2.00
CA TYR A 205 -13.41 -13.23 -2.29
C TYR A 205 -13.73 -13.50 -3.74
N VAL A 206 -13.02 -12.87 -4.67
CA VAL A 206 -13.13 -13.18 -6.10
C VAL A 206 -12.05 -14.17 -6.49
N GLY A 207 -10.81 -14.01 -6.02
CA GLY A 207 -9.69 -14.91 -6.30
C GLY A 207 -9.76 -16.22 -5.52
N ILE A 208 -9.26 -16.21 -4.28
CA ILE A 208 -9.04 -17.41 -3.45
C ILE A 208 -10.35 -18.20 -3.28
N HIS A 209 -11.46 -17.52 -2.98
CA HIS A 209 -12.75 -18.17 -2.80
C HIS A 209 -13.20 -18.98 -4.03
N ARG A 210 -13.03 -18.42 -5.24
CA ARG A 210 -13.40 -19.11 -6.48
C ARG A 210 -12.38 -20.18 -6.84
N ILE A 211 -11.09 -19.96 -6.59
CA ILE A 211 -10.05 -20.98 -6.79
C ILE A 211 -10.32 -22.21 -5.93
N ILE A 212 -10.62 -22.03 -4.64
CA ILE A 212 -10.98 -23.15 -3.74
C ILE A 212 -12.23 -23.87 -4.26
N ASN A 213 -13.24 -23.12 -4.73
CA ASN A 213 -14.42 -23.73 -5.33
C ASN A 213 -14.08 -24.57 -6.58
N VAL A 214 -13.20 -24.08 -7.45
CA VAL A 214 -12.74 -24.79 -8.64
C VAL A 214 -11.98 -26.07 -8.25
N ILE A 215 -11.03 -25.98 -7.31
CA ILE A 215 -10.25 -27.14 -6.86
C ILE A 215 -11.16 -28.21 -6.25
N THR A 216 -12.06 -27.81 -5.36
CA THR A 216 -12.95 -28.75 -4.67
C THR A 216 -13.96 -29.39 -5.62
N SER A 217 -14.50 -28.62 -6.57
CA SER A 217 -15.36 -29.16 -7.64
C SER A 217 -14.59 -30.09 -8.57
N PHE A 218 -13.34 -29.76 -8.93
CA PHE A 218 -12.49 -30.63 -9.74
C PHE A 218 -12.22 -31.97 -9.07
N LEU A 219 -11.88 -31.96 -7.78
CA LEU A 219 -11.67 -33.19 -7.02
C LEU A 219 -12.92 -34.05 -7.03
N GLN A 220 -14.09 -33.49 -6.72
CA GLN A 220 -15.34 -34.23 -6.71
C GLN A 220 -15.72 -34.78 -8.10
N ASP A 221 -15.76 -33.93 -9.13
CA ASP A 221 -16.14 -34.32 -10.49
C ASP A 221 -15.17 -35.35 -11.10
N SER A 222 -13.90 -35.32 -10.70
CA SER A 222 -12.91 -36.30 -11.15
C SER A 222 -13.14 -37.68 -10.53
N ASN A 223 -13.57 -37.74 -9.27
CA ASN A 223 -13.95 -39.00 -8.62
C ASN A 223 -15.25 -39.56 -9.21
N ASP A 224 -16.18 -38.67 -9.61
CA ASP A 224 -17.41 -39.04 -10.32
C ASP A 224 -17.16 -39.36 -11.82
N GLY A 225 -15.91 -39.25 -12.30
CA GLY A 225 -15.50 -39.56 -13.67
C GLY A 225 -15.99 -38.56 -14.73
N LYS A 226 -16.49 -37.38 -14.35
CA LYS A 226 -17.08 -36.38 -15.25
C LYS A 226 -16.50 -34.97 -15.05
N PRO A 227 -15.17 -34.77 -15.20
CA PRO A 227 -14.55 -33.47 -14.99
C PRO A 227 -15.02 -32.41 -16.02
N ARG A 228 -15.45 -31.25 -15.52
CA ARG A 228 -15.92 -30.11 -16.33
C ARG A 228 -14.82 -29.06 -16.56
N TYR A 229 -13.74 -29.44 -17.23
CA TYR A 229 -12.56 -28.59 -17.46
C TYR A 229 -12.88 -27.19 -18.02
N LEU A 230 -13.82 -27.08 -18.96
CA LEU A 230 -14.19 -25.79 -19.55
C LEU A 230 -14.74 -24.80 -18.50
N ASN A 231 -15.52 -25.29 -17.52
CA ASN A 231 -16.06 -24.47 -16.43
C ASN A 231 -14.95 -23.98 -15.47
N TYR A 232 -13.96 -24.83 -15.21
CA TYR A 232 -12.81 -24.49 -14.37
C TYR A 232 -11.95 -23.42 -15.01
N VAL A 233 -11.59 -23.62 -16.28
CA VAL A 233 -10.80 -22.65 -17.05
C VAL A 233 -11.53 -21.32 -17.17
N SER A 234 -12.82 -21.33 -17.53
CA SER A 234 -13.65 -20.12 -17.58
C SER A 234 -13.64 -19.35 -16.26
N THR A 235 -13.74 -20.05 -15.13
CA THR A 235 -13.72 -19.41 -13.82
C THR A 235 -12.36 -18.78 -13.52
N LEU A 236 -11.26 -19.49 -13.82
CA LEU A 236 -9.90 -18.97 -13.63
C LEU A 236 -9.61 -17.79 -14.56
N GLU A 237 -10.00 -17.86 -15.83
CA GLU A 237 -9.87 -16.78 -16.80
C GLU A 237 -10.63 -15.52 -16.34
N GLY A 238 -11.83 -15.70 -15.78
CA GLY A 238 -12.59 -14.59 -15.22
C GLY A 238 -11.91 -13.96 -14.00
N ILE A 239 -11.24 -14.75 -13.16
CA ILE A 239 -10.45 -14.22 -12.02
C ILE A 239 -9.27 -13.39 -12.54
N ILE A 240 -8.52 -13.91 -13.52
CA ILE A 240 -7.38 -13.21 -14.13
C ILE A 240 -7.88 -11.92 -14.79
N GLY A 241 -8.97 -11.96 -15.55
CA GLY A 241 -9.57 -10.78 -16.17
C GLY A 241 -9.95 -9.70 -15.16
N ILE A 242 -10.58 -10.07 -14.02
CA ILE A 242 -10.89 -9.10 -12.95
C ILE A 242 -9.60 -8.52 -12.35
N GLY A 243 -8.56 -9.35 -12.15
CA GLY A 243 -7.26 -8.89 -11.68
C GLY A 243 -6.60 -7.89 -12.63
N VAL A 244 -6.65 -8.13 -13.94
CA VAL A 244 -6.11 -7.23 -14.96
C VAL A 244 -6.90 -5.92 -15.03
N ILE A 245 -8.24 -5.98 -14.96
CA ILE A 245 -9.08 -4.76 -14.89
C ILE A 245 -8.76 -3.97 -13.63
N TRP A 246 -8.60 -4.64 -12.49
CA TRP A 246 -8.21 -3.98 -11.24
C TRP A 246 -6.83 -3.32 -11.36
N ALA A 247 -5.85 -3.99 -11.97
CA ALA A 247 -4.54 -3.39 -12.26
C ALA A 247 -4.68 -2.16 -13.17
N GLY A 248 -5.48 -2.25 -14.24
CA GLY A 248 -5.77 -1.14 -15.15
C GLY A 248 -6.46 0.04 -14.44
N PHE A 249 -7.32 -0.22 -13.46
CA PHE A 249 -7.93 0.82 -12.62
C PHE A 249 -6.89 1.49 -11.70
N ASN A 250 -5.93 0.73 -11.15
CA ASN A 250 -4.88 1.31 -10.31
C ASN A 250 -3.89 2.19 -11.11
N LEU A 251 -3.77 1.98 -12.42
CA LEU A 251 -2.94 2.83 -13.28
C LEU A 251 -3.41 4.29 -13.36
N PHE A 252 -4.64 4.61 -12.93
CA PHE A 252 -5.08 6.01 -12.77
C PHE A 252 -4.46 6.72 -11.56
N PHE A 253 -3.90 5.96 -10.61
CA PHE A 253 -3.36 6.46 -9.35
C PHE A 253 -1.83 6.34 -9.29
N THR A 254 -1.17 6.29 -10.45
CA THR A 254 0.30 6.29 -10.51
C THR A 254 0.85 7.65 -10.11
N ASP A 255 2.07 7.64 -9.58
CA ASP A 255 2.84 8.84 -9.26
C ASP A 255 3.36 9.58 -10.50
N LEU A 256 3.39 8.90 -11.65
CA LEU A 256 3.84 9.43 -12.93
C LEU A 256 2.76 9.25 -13.99
N ILE A 257 2.34 10.37 -14.59
CA ILE A 257 1.46 10.42 -15.76
C ILE A 257 2.21 11.13 -16.88
N ASP A 258 2.25 10.49 -18.05
CA ASP A 258 2.96 10.96 -19.23
C ASP A 258 2.14 10.79 -20.52
N TYR A 259 2.76 11.11 -21.65
CA TYR A 259 2.17 11.03 -22.99
C TYR A 259 1.84 9.58 -23.45
N ASN A 260 2.33 8.55 -22.75
CA ASN A 260 2.04 7.14 -23.04
C ASN A 260 0.98 6.53 -22.13
N THR A 261 0.74 7.13 -20.96
CA THR A 261 -0.09 6.56 -19.90
C THR A 261 -1.48 6.17 -20.41
N ARG A 262 -2.10 6.96 -21.30
CA ARG A 262 -3.37 6.60 -21.97
C ARG A 262 -3.37 5.25 -22.68
N TYR A 263 -2.27 4.90 -23.35
CA TYR A 263 -2.17 3.66 -24.11
C TYR A 263 -1.95 2.47 -23.20
N ILE A 264 -1.21 2.66 -22.10
CA ILE A 264 -0.97 1.63 -21.09
C ILE A 264 -2.28 1.32 -20.35
N ILE A 265 -3.02 2.34 -19.91
CA ILE A 265 -4.34 2.18 -19.29
C ILE A 265 -5.31 1.51 -20.26
N GLY A 266 -5.45 2.07 -21.47
CA GLY A 266 -6.36 1.55 -22.49
C GLY A 266 -6.04 0.10 -22.86
N GLY A 267 -4.77 -0.21 -23.10
CA GLY A 267 -4.30 -1.56 -23.43
C GLY A 267 -4.60 -2.57 -22.32
N THR A 268 -4.29 -2.22 -21.08
CA THR A 268 -4.52 -3.09 -19.91
C THR A 268 -6.01 -3.37 -19.73
N LEU A 269 -6.87 -2.34 -19.84
CA LEU A 269 -8.32 -2.50 -19.74
C LEU A 269 -8.90 -3.34 -20.88
N VAL A 270 -8.45 -3.14 -22.13
CA VAL A 270 -8.89 -3.95 -23.28
C VAL A 270 -8.53 -5.43 -23.10
N ILE A 271 -7.32 -5.73 -22.61
CA ILE A 271 -6.92 -7.12 -22.27
C ILE A 271 -7.83 -7.68 -21.17
N GLY A 272 -8.05 -6.91 -20.11
CA GLY A 272 -8.92 -7.31 -19.00
C GLY A 272 -10.34 -7.62 -19.45
N PHE A 273 -10.96 -6.74 -20.25
CA PHE A 273 -12.31 -6.96 -20.79
C PHE A 273 -12.37 -8.13 -21.78
N ALA A 274 -11.34 -8.34 -22.60
CA ALA A 274 -11.27 -9.49 -23.50
C ALA A 274 -11.27 -10.82 -22.71
N LEU A 275 -10.49 -10.92 -21.64
CA LEU A 275 -10.49 -12.09 -20.74
C LEU A 275 -11.86 -12.32 -20.09
N ILE A 276 -12.55 -11.26 -19.68
CA ILE A 276 -13.91 -11.37 -19.14
C ILE A 276 -14.88 -11.86 -20.20
N ALA A 277 -14.80 -11.34 -21.43
CA ALA A 277 -15.65 -11.78 -22.53
C ALA A 277 -15.46 -13.27 -22.82
N PHE A 278 -14.22 -13.74 -22.91
CA PHE A 278 -13.91 -15.17 -23.07
C PHE A 278 -14.44 -16.02 -21.91
N SER A 279 -14.23 -15.58 -20.67
CA SER A 279 -14.75 -16.25 -19.47
C SER A 279 -16.27 -16.38 -19.51
N VAL A 280 -17.00 -15.32 -19.87
CA VAL A 280 -18.47 -15.32 -19.94
C VAL A 280 -18.98 -16.25 -21.04
N VAL A 281 -18.41 -16.16 -22.25
CA VAL A 281 -18.78 -17.02 -23.39
C VAL A 281 -18.56 -18.49 -23.05
N ASP A 282 -17.44 -18.82 -22.42
CA ASP A 282 -17.15 -20.19 -22.00
C ASP A 282 -18.08 -20.67 -20.91
N ARG A 283 -18.46 -19.80 -19.98
CA ARG A 283 -19.40 -20.17 -18.92
C ARG A 283 -20.76 -20.56 -19.49
N ILE A 284 -21.16 -19.93 -20.58
CA ILE A 284 -22.40 -20.28 -21.32
C ILE A 284 -22.21 -21.63 -22.01
N ARG A 285 -21.09 -21.82 -22.73
CA ARG A 285 -20.79 -23.07 -23.46
C ARG A 285 -20.56 -24.26 -22.55
N ALA A 286 -20.04 -24.05 -21.35
CA ALA A 286 -19.78 -25.07 -20.32
C ALA A 286 -21.05 -25.73 -19.78
N ARG A 287 -22.24 -25.20 -20.10
CA ARG A 287 -23.51 -25.88 -19.83
C ARG A 287 -23.69 -27.15 -20.68
N VAL A 288 -23.04 -27.20 -21.84
CA VAL A 288 -23.16 -28.30 -22.82
C VAL A 288 -21.82 -29.01 -23.03
N LEU A 289 -20.71 -28.25 -23.07
CA LEU A 289 -19.36 -28.77 -23.35
C LEU A 289 -18.55 -28.96 -22.08
N THR A 290 -17.78 -30.05 -22.00
CA THR A 290 -16.93 -30.37 -20.83
C THR A 290 -15.48 -29.92 -21.00
N HIS A 291 -14.97 -29.88 -22.24
CA HIS A 291 -13.59 -29.56 -22.56
C HIS A 291 -13.49 -28.40 -23.56
N MET A 292 -12.33 -27.74 -23.58
CA MET A 292 -12.03 -26.65 -24.51
C MET A 292 -11.40 -27.20 -25.80
N PHE A 293 -11.78 -26.66 -26.96
CA PHE A 293 -11.14 -26.98 -28.23
C PHE A 293 -9.77 -26.32 -28.34
N LYS A 294 -8.79 -26.99 -28.96
CA LYS A 294 -7.43 -26.44 -29.19
C LYS A 294 -7.46 -25.08 -29.90
N ARG A 295 -8.30 -24.94 -30.92
CA ARG A 295 -8.48 -23.69 -31.68
C ARG A 295 -8.88 -22.52 -30.77
N ASP A 296 -9.79 -22.75 -29.83
CA ASP A 296 -10.28 -21.71 -28.94
C ASP A 296 -9.18 -21.24 -27.98
N VAL A 297 -8.26 -22.13 -27.59
CA VAL A 297 -7.09 -21.78 -26.78
C VAL A 297 -6.16 -20.84 -27.56
N TYR A 298 -5.86 -21.21 -28.81
CA TYR A 298 -4.98 -20.41 -29.68
C TYR A 298 -5.57 -19.02 -29.94
N ILE A 299 -6.86 -18.91 -30.24
CA ILE A 299 -7.52 -17.62 -30.48
C ILE A 299 -7.33 -16.67 -29.30
N ARG A 300 -7.50 -17.16 -28.06
CA ARG A 300 -7.37 -16.32 -26.85
C ARG A 300 -5.95 -15.82 -26.66
N ILE A 301 -4.99 -16.75 -26.66
CA ILE A 301 -3.58 -16.42 -26.43
C ILE A 301 -3.10 -15.45 -27.51
N LEU A 302 -3.41 -15.72 -28.78
CA LEU A 302 -3.06 -14.84 -29.89
C LEU A 302 -3.76 -13.50 -29.81
N SER A 303 -5.03 -13.43 -29.36
CA SER A 303 -5.74 -12.15 -29.19
C SER A 303 -5.06 -11.29 -28.12
N ILE A 304 -4.72 -11.86 -26.97
CA ILE A 304 -4.04 -11.13 -25.88
C ILE A 304 -2.66 -10.66 -26.33
N ILE A 305 -1.89 -11.54 -26.98
CA ILE A 305 -0.57 -11.19 -27.53
C ILE A 305 -0.70 -10.09 -28.59
N ALA A 306 -1.68 -10.17 -29.48
CA ALA A 306 -1.90 -9.17 -30.52
C ALA A 306 -2.22 -7.80 -29.91
N ILE A 307 -3.09 -7.73 -28.89
CA ILE A 307 -3.38 -6.48 -28.18
C ILE A 307 -2.11 -5.93 -27.53
N ALA A 308 -1.33 -6.78 -26.84
CA ALA A 308 -0.08 -6.37 -26.20
C ALA A 308 0.95 -5.82 -27.22
N ILE A 309 1.10 -6.48 -28.38
CA ILE A 309 1.99 -6.02 -29.46
C ILE A 309 1.51 -4.69 -30.03
N ILE A 310 0.21 -4.50 -30.25
CA ILE A 310 -0.35 -3.23 -30.74
C ILE A 310 -0.04 -2.12 -29.75
N VAL A 311 -0.30 -2.33 -28.46
CA VAL A 311 -0.04 -1.34 -27.40
C VAL A 311 1.46 -1.02 -27.33
N ALA A 312 2.33 -2.03 -27.30
CA ALA A 312 3.76 -1.84 -27.27
C ALA A 312 4.28 -1.11 -28.53
N GLY A 313 3.73 -1.43 -29.70
CA GLY A 313 4.04 -0.75 -30.96
C GLY A 313 3.64 0.73 -30.93
N VAL A 314 2.43 1.04 -30.46
CA VAL A 314 1.96 2.43 -30.32
C VAL A 314 2.83 3.20 -29.34
N VAL A 315 3.13 2.63 -28.17
CA VAL A 315 4.02 3.25 -27.17
C VAL A 315 5.41 3.49 -27.75
N SER A 316 5.97 2.52 -28.48
CA SER A 316 7.28 2.64 -29.13
C SER A 316 7.31 3.76 -30.16
N VAL A 317 6.32 3.82 -31.05
CA VAL A 317 6.20 4.91 -32.05
C VAL A 317 6.03 6.26 -31.34
N ASN A 318 5.21 6.33 -30.31
CA ASN A 318 4.96 7.55 -29.56
C ASN A 318 6.24 8.03 -28.83
N ASN A 319 7.05 7.11 -28.31
CA ASN A 319 8.38 7.42 -27.77
C ASN A 319 9.31 7.98 -28.84
N SER A 320 9.36 7.39 -30.04
CA SER A 320 10.17 7.92 -31.13
C SER A 320 9.75 9.33 -31.55
N ILE A 321 8.45 9.63 -31.58
CA ILE A 321 7.95 10.98 -31.85
C ILE A 321 8.33 11.92 -30.70
N ALA A 322 8.15 11.49 -29.45
CA ALA A 322 8.49 12.28 -28.28
C ALA A 322 9.99 12.59 -28.20
N ASP A 323 10.87 11.68 -28.62
CA ASP A 323 12.31 11.93 -28.68
C ASP A 323 12.65 13.03 -29.71
N ALA A 324 12.01 12.98 -30.89
CA ALA A 324 12.17 14.01 -31.92
C ALA A 324 11.55 15.37 -31.53
N LYS A 325 10.47 15.35 -30.71
CA LYS A 325 9.68 16.53 -30.31
C LYS A 325 9.57 16.66 -28.79
N LYS A 326 10.71 16.56 -28.11
CA LYS A 326 10.79 16.45 -26.65
C LYS A 326 10.09 17.60 -25.90
N ILE A 327 10.22 18.83 -26.38
CA ILE A 327 9.58 20.00 -25.75
C ILE A 327 8.06 19.93 -25.86
N GLU A 328 7.52 19.51 -27.01
CA GLU A 328 6.06 19.44 -27.23
C GLU A 328 5.42 18.26 -26.49
N PHE A 329 6.11 17.11 -26.42
CA PHE A 329 5.57 15.88 -25.84
C PHE A 329 5.86 15.73 -24.35
N LEU A 330 7.09 16.00 -23.90
CA LEU A 330 7.48 15.86 -22.50
C LEU A 330 7.32 17.16 -21.72
N GLY A 331 7.55 18.31 -22.39
CA GLY A 331 7.54 19.63 -21.76
C GLY A 331 6.28 19.94 -20.94
N PRO A 332 5.05 19.67 -21.43
CA PRO A 332 3.86 19.91 -20.63
C PRO A 332 3.83 19.12 -19.31
N TYR A 333 4.19 17.84 -19.32
CA TYR A 333 4.21 17.00 -18.12
C TYR A 333 5.31 17.44 -17.15
N THR A 334 6.50 17.77 -17.65
CA THR A 334 7.59 18.32 -16.84
C THR A 334 7.21 19.67 -16.21
N ALA A 335 6.54 20.55 -16.95
CA ALA A 335 6.07 21.83 -16.42
C ALA A 335 5.07 21.65 -15.27
N GLN A 336 4.15 20.68 -15.39
CA GLN A 336 3.23 20.34 -14.30
C GLN A 336 3.96 19.76 -13.09
N GLN A 337 4.95 18.88 -13.30
CA GLN A 337 5.77 18.35 -12.21
C GLN A 337 6.53 19.45 -11.47
N ILE A 338 7.12 20.40 -12.20
CA ILE A 338 7.75 21.60 -11.63
C ILE A 338 6.73 22.41 -10.85
N GLY A 339 5.50 22.60 -11.38
CA GLY A 339 4.42 23.31 -10.69
C GLY A 339 4.08 22.71 -9.33
N VAL A 340 3.87 21.39 -9.27
CA VAL A 340 3.60 20.66 -8.01
C VAL A 340 4.79 20.77 -7.05
N ASN A 341 6.02 20.59 -7.55
CA ASN A 341 7.21 20.67 -6.70
C ASN A 341 7.41 22.08 -6.12
N ARG A 342 7.15 23.13 -6.91
CA ARG A 342 7.18 24.53 -6.44
C ARG A 342 6.15 24.78 -5.35
N TYR A 343 4.96 24.19 -5.47
CA TYR A 343 3.93 24.26 -4.43
C TYR A 343 4.39 23.55 -3.14
N LEU A 344 4.85 22.31 -3.26
CA LEU A 344 5.26 21.50 -2.10
C LEU A 344 6.49 22.07 -1.37
N GLY A 345 7.43 22.65 -2.13
CA GLY A 345 8.60 23.33 -1.57
C GLY A 345 8.31 24.77 -1.13
N GLU A 346 7.06 25.23 -1.23
CA GLU A 346 6.65 26.61 -0.96
C GLU A 346 7.54 27.65 -1.66
N LEU A 347 8.08 27.32 -2.84
CA LEU A 347 9.08 28.12 -3.54
C LEU A 347 8.53 29.50 -3.96
N ASN A 348 7.21 29.63 -4.07
CA ASN A 348 6.57 30.92 -4.35
C ASN A 348 6.49 31.83 -3.10
N ASN A 349 6.66 31.27 -1.90
CA ASN A 349 6.74 32.01 -0.64
C ASN A 349 8.18 32.43 -0.31
N ILE A 350 9.16 31.94 -1.05
CA ILE A 350 10.57 32.30 -0.86
C ILE A 350 10.77 33.73 -1.36
N GLN A 351 11.16 34.61 -0.45
CA GLN A 351 11.60 35.96 -0.80
C GLN A 351 13.10 35.94 -1.09
N GLU A 352 13.47 35.99 -2.37
CA GLU A 352 14.86 36.14 -2.80
C GLU A 352 15.33 37.58 -2.54
N ASN A 353 16.11 37.79 -1.49
CA ASN A 353 16.75 39.07 -1.22
C ASN A 353 18.16 39.07 -1.81
N THR A 354 18.33 39.60 -3.03
CA THR A 354 19.66 39.82 -3.61
C THR A 354 20.38 40.91 -2.83
N HIS A 355 21.30 40.52 -1.93
CA HIS A 355 22.22 41.46 -1.30
C HIS A 355 23.26 41.90 -2.33
N ASN A 356 22.90 42.89 -3.14
CA ASN A 356 23.84 43.54 -4.03
C ASN A 356 24.67 44.50 -3.17
N VAL A 357 25.77 44.01 -2.58
CA VAL A 357 26.68 44.81 -1.77
C VAL A 357 27.34 45.85 -2.68
N LYS A 358 26.66 46.98 -2.88
CA LYS A 358 27.26 48.16 -3.50
C LYS A 358 28.30 48.69 -2.52
N LEU A 359 29.57 48.50 -2.85
CA LEU A 359 30.68 49.15 -2.16
C LEU A 359 30.57 50.66 -2.40
N THR A 360 29.90 51.37 -1.50
CA THR A 360 29.92 52.84 -1.49
C THR A 360 31.29 53.28 -0.98
N SER A 361 32.01 54.07 -1.78
CA SER A 361 33.30 54.61 -1.36
C SER A 361 33.11 55.55 -0.17
N VAL A 362 33.78 55.24 0.94
CA VAL A 362 33.79 56.09 2.13
C VAL A 362 35.02 57.00 2.03
N SER A 363 34.81 58.32 2.20
CA SER A 363 35.93 59.28 2.27
C SER A 363 36.89 58.87 3.40
N PRO A 364 38.23 58.94 3.20
CA PRO A 364 39.22 58.54 4.21
C PRO A 364 38.98 59.14 5.60
N ASN A 365 38.47 60.38 5.66
CA ASN A 365 38.20 61.08 6.91
C ASN A 365 36.96 60.52 7.67
N ASN A 366 36.06 59.83 6.97
CA ASN A 366 34.84 59.26 7.54
C ASN A 366 34.94 57.76 7.84
N ILE A 367 36.04 57.09 7.46
CA ILE A 367 36.22 55.64 7.67
C ILE A 367 36.05 55.28 9.15
N LYS A 368 36.66 56.05 10.06
CA LYS A 368 36.61 55.75 11.49
C LYS A 368 35.19 55.85 12.06
N ASN A 369 34.41 56.84 11.62
CA ASN A 369 33.01 56.98 12.02
C ASN A 369 32.15 55.88 11.39
N TYR A 370 32.39 55.53 10.13
CA TYR A 370 31.66 54.47 9.43
C TYR A 370 31.89 53.09 10.09
N VAL A 371 33.13 52.78 10.47
CA VAL A 371 33.47 51.55 11.19
C VAL A 371 32.79 51.52 12.56
N ASN A 372 32.81 52.63 13.31
CA ASN A 372 32.14 52.71 14.61
C ASN A 372 30.62 52.61 14.52
N GLN A 373 30.01 53.14 13.46
CA GLN A 373 28.55 53.10 13.26
C GLN A 373 28.03 51.71 12.86
N ASN A 374 28.90 50.87 12.29
CA ASN A 374 28.57 49.52 11.86
C ASN A 374 29.34 48.46 12.66
N SER A 375 29.83 48.80 13.86
CA SER A 375 30.68 47.90 14.65
C SER A 375 29.92 46.64 15.08
N ASP A 376 28.61 46.74 15.32
CA ASP A 376 27.70 45.63 15.56
C ASP A 376 27.68 44.58 14.43
N VAL A 377 27.96 45.01 13.20
CA VAL A 377 28.09 44.15 12.03
C VAL A 377 29.55 43.74 11.82
N LEU A 378 30.49 44.69 11.86
CA LEU A 378 31.91 44.49 11.56
C LEU A 378 32.67 43.68 12.62
N ASP A 379 32.32 43.81 13.90
CA ASP A 379 32.95 43.05 15.00
C ASP A 379 32.55 41.57 14.99
N VAL A 380 31.52 41.23 14.21
CA VAL A 380 30.92 39.89 14.13
C VAL A 380 31.18 39.24 12.76
N ILE A 381 31.49 40.03 11.73
CA ILE A 381 31.94 39.51 10.44
C ILE A 381 33.39 39.03 10.58
N ARG A 382 33.58 37.71 10.61
CA ARG A 382 34.86 37.13 10.15
C ARG A 382 34.85 37.15 8.64
N VAL A 383 35.99 37.52 8.05
CA VAL A 383 36.25 37.26 6.62
C VAL A 383 35.96 35.79 6.38
N TRP A 384 35.09 35.52 5.41
CA TRP A 384 34.70 34.17 5.04
C TRP A 384 35.93 33.36 4.64
N ASP A 385 36.31 32.42 5.50
CA ASP A 385 37.39 31.48 5.25
C ASP A 385 36.78 30.08 5.20
N TRP A 386 36.55 29.66 3.96
CA TRP A 386 35.92 28.39 3.62
C TRP A 386 36.70 27.20 4.20
N GLU A 387 38.04 27.27 4.21
CA GLU A 387 38.89 26.20 4.74
C GLU A 387 38.83 26.15 6.27
N ALA A 388 38.90 27.29 6.95
CA ALA A 388 38.83 27.36 8.40
C ALA A 388 37.45 26.93 8.94
N ALA A 389 36.38 27.25 8.21
CA ALA A 389 35.02 26.82 8.51
C ALA A 389 34.89 25.29 8.47
N PHE A 390 35.39 24.65 7.41
CA PHE A 390 35.38 23.20 7.29
C PHE A 390 36.25 22.51 8.33
N ALA A 391 37.42 23.07 8.63
CA ALA A 391 38.30 22.56 9.68
C ALA A 391 37.61 22.54 11.05
N LYS A 392 36.69 23.47 11.30
CA LYS A 392 35.93 23.55 12.56
C LYS A 392 34.66 22.71 12.57
N LEU A 393 33.95 22.59 11.45
CA LEU A 393 32.69 21.84 11.36
C LEU A 393 32.90 20.31 11.30
N LYS A 394 33.97 19.86 10.63
CA LYS A 394 34.25 18.44 10.42
C LYS A 394 34.46 17.62 11.72
N PRO A 395 35.10 18.15 12.78
CA PRO A 395 35.20 17.48 14.07
C PRO A 395 33.89 17.41 14.85
N GLU A 396 33.06 18.46 14.80
CA GLU A 396 31.83 18.60 15.60
C GLU A 396 30.70 17.67 15.10
N ILE A 397 30.65 17.42 13.79
CA ILE A 397 29.61 16.62 13.14
C ILE A 397 29.98 15.12 13.13
N GLY A 398 31.26 14.80 13.34
CA GLY A 398 31.80 13.45 13.21
C GLY A 398 32.02 13.04 11.75
N LEU A 399 33.01 12.17 11.52
CA LEU A 399 33.31 11.65 10.19
C LEU A 399 32.24 10.62 9.79
N ILE A 400 31.17 11.06 9.14
CA ILE A 400 30.17 10.18 8.55
C ILE A 400 30.69 9.73 7.17
N PRO A 401 31.05 8.46 6.95
CA PRO A 401 31.80 8.03 5.77
C PRO A 401 31.01 8.05 4.43
N TYR A 402 29.70 8.32 4.48
CA TYR A 402 28.81 8.34 3.32
C TYR A 402 28.19 9.73 3.07
N VAL A 403 28.67 10.76 3.76
CA VAL A 403 28.21 12.14 3.62
C VAL A 403 29.42 13.06 3.56
N ASP A 404 29.43 13.97 2.58
CA ASP A 404 30.43 15.03 2.46
C ASP A 404 29.74 16.40 2.57
N PHE A 405 30.52 17.44 2.80
CA PHE A 405 29.99 18.79 2.80
C PHE A 405 29.82 19.31 1.37
N GLU A 406 28.69 19.96 1.08
CA GLU A 406 28.41 20.59 -0.21
C GLU A 406 28.76 22.07 -0.16
N ASP A 407 28.23 22.75 0.86
CA ASP A 407 28.44 24.17 1.09
C ASP A 407 28.47 24.47 2.59
N ASN A 408 29.02 25.62 2.94
CA ASN A 408 28.93 26.16 4.30
C ASN A 408 28.36 27.57 4.23
N ASP A 409 27.64 27.97 5.28
CA ASP A 409 27.09 29.31 5.40
C ASP A 409 27.05 29.74 6.87
N ILE A 410 26.72 30.99 7.11
CA ILE A 410 26.55 31.58 8.43
C ILE A 410 25.08 31.90 8.65
N LEU A 411 24.44 31.16 9.56
CA LEU A 411 23.09 31.46 9.98
C LEU A 411 23.12 32.45 11.16
N ARG A 412 22.48 33.61 10.99
CA ARG A 412 22.23 34.53 12.10
C ARG A 412 20.88 34.20 12.73
N PHE A 413 20.88 33.83 14.00
CA PHE A 413 19.66 33.58 14.76
C PHE A 413 19.80 34.15 16.18
N ASN A 414 18.82 34.94 16.62
CA ASN A 414 18.77 35.53 17.96
C ASN A 414 20.08 36.23 18.40
N ASN A 415 20.59 37.16 17.58
CA ASN A 415 21.86 37.88 17.80
C ASN A 415 23.12 36.98 17.93
N THR A 416 23.02 35.70 17.57
CA THR A 416 24.13 34.75 17.59
C THR A 416 24.40 34.25 16.17
N LEU A 417 25.68 34.06 15.83
CA LEU A 417 26.09 33.44 14.57
C LEU A 417 26.31 31.95 14.78
N TYR A 418 25.67 31.15 13.95
CA TYR A 418 25.84 29.72 13.86
C TYR A 418 26.53 29.39 12.54
N TRP A 419 27.51 28.51 12.59
CA TRP A 419 28.04 27.88 11.39
C TRP A 419 27.02 26.84 10.95
N THR A 420 26.59 26.92 9.70
CA THR A 420 25.74 25.92 9.09
C THR A 420 26.47 25.31 7.90
N ALA A 421 26.18 24.05 7.60
CA ALA A 421 26.77 23.35 6.48
C ALA A 421 25.68 22.53 5.80
N SER A 422 25.58 22.64 4.49
CA SER A 422 24.80 21.70 3.70
C SER A 422 25.64 20.46 3.44
N MET A 423 24.99 19.31 3.46
CA MET A 423 25.62 18.01 3.30
C MET A 423 25.11 17.34 2.04
N LYS A 424 26.01 16.72 1.29
CA LYS A 424 25.66 15.84 0.18
C LYS A 424 26.03 14.39 0.48
N PRO A 425 25.23 13.41 0.02
CA PRO A 425 25.63 12.01 0.08
C PRO A 425 26.80 11.75 -0.87
N ILE A 426 27.78 10.95 -0.43
CA ILE A 426 28.84 10.45 -1.31
C ILE A 426 28.25 9.31 -2.13
N LEU A 427 27.95 9.58 -3.41
CA LEU A 427 27.41 8.57 -4.31
C LEU A 427 28.49 7.51 -4.63
N PRO A 428 28.15 6.21 -4.60
CA PRO A 428 29.04 5.15 -5.05
C PRO A 428 29.50 5.39 -6.49
N THR A 429 30.75 5.02 -6.81
CA THR A 429 31.31 5.17 -8.16
C THR A 429 30.56 4.38 -9.23
N SER A 430 29.67 3.46 -8.83
CA SER A 430 28.78 2.68 -9.70
C SER A 430 27.54 3.45 -10.19
N VAL A 431 27.25 4.65 -9.67
CA VAL A 431 26.08 5.45 -10.10
C VAL A 431 26.36 6.16 -11.43
N SER A 432 25.56 5.85 -12.46
CA SER A 432 25.70 6.40 -13.82
C SER A 432 25.39 7.90 -13.88
N LEU A 433 26.05 8.61 -14.82
CA LEU A 433 25.99 10.07 -14.95
C LEU A 433 24.58 10.61 -15.21
N GLU A 434 23.79 9.88 -16.00
CA GLU A 434 22.37 10.16 -16.29
C GLU A 434 21.46 10.09 -15.06
N ASN A 435 21.91 9.45 -13.98
CA ASN A 435 21.19 9.32 -12.71
C ASN A 435 21.70 10.26 -11.62
N ARG A 436 22.62 11.18 -11.93
CA ARG A 436 23.10 12.21 -11.00
C ARG A 436 22.22 13.44 -11.15
N TRP A 437 21.09 13.45 -10.45
CA TRP A 437 20.11 14.54 -10.51
C TRP A 437 20.42 15.70 -9.57
N TYR A 438 21.41 15.50 -8.68
CA TYR A 438 21.90 16.47 -7.70
C TYR A 438 23.41 16.61 -7.90
N ASN A 439 23.81 17.60 -8.70
CA ASN A 439 25.14 18.20 -8.73
C ASN A 439 25.03 19.55 -9.43
#